data_AF-A0A1Y1X4L1-F1
#
_entry.id   AF-A0A1Y1X4L1-F1
#
_cell.length_a   1.000
_cell.length_b   1.000
_cell.length_c   1.000
_cell.angle_alpha   90.00
_cell.angle_beta   90.00
_cell.angle_gamma   90.00
#
_symmetry.space_group_name_H-M   'P 1'
#
loop_
_entity.id
_entity.type
_entity.pdbx_description
1 polymer ?
#
loop_
_entity_poly.entity_id
_entity_poly.type
_entity_poly.pdbx_seq_one_letter_code
_entity_poly.pdbx_strand_id
1 'polypeptide(L)'
;GACALSPKNPKFFAALNYIQYGEYPNPNNSVVCGKCVKLINGSKSVVVEIVDKCPVCKSGDVDIAPYAFKELFGSLDVGRVPEIKW
;
A
#
# COMPACT_ATOMS: atom_id res chain seq x y z
N GLY A 1 11.04 -1.45 4.93
CA GLY A 1 9.93 -0.69 5.47
C GLY A 1 9.75 -0.94 6.95
N ALA A 2 8.80 -0.23 7.56
CA ALA A 2 8.43 -0.28 8.97
C ALA A 2 8.05 -1.67 9.48
N CYS A 3 7.69 -2.62 8.60
CA CYS A 3 7.44 -4.00 8.99
C CYS A 3 8.71 -4.85 9.17
N ALA A 4 9.88 -4.36 8.74
CA ALA A 4 11.11 -5.14 8.59
C ALA A 4 10.93 -6.44 7.77
N LEU A 5 9.97 -6.44 6.84
CA LEU A 5 9.71 -7.53 5.91
C LEU A 5 10.20 -7.15 4.50
N SER A 6 10.76 -8.12 3.79
CA SER A 6 10.92 -8.03 2.34
C SER A 6 9.61 -8.46 1.68
N PRO A 7 9.09 -7.71 0.69
CA PRO A 7 7.88 -8.11 -0.01
C PRO A 7 8.11 -9.44 -0.72
N LYS A 8 7.12 -10.34 -0.67
CA LYS A 8 7.18 -11.61 -1.41
C LYS A 8 7.22 -11.38 -2.91
N ASN A 9 6.62 -10.28 -3.35
CA ASN A 9 6.67 -9.83 -4.73
C ASN A 9 7.12 -8.36 -4.79
N PRO A 10 8.33 -8.06 -5.32
CA PRO A 10 8.86 -6.70 -5.36
C PRO A 10 8.10 -5.78 -6.34
N LYS A 11 7.14 -6.29 -7.10
CA LYS A 11 6.27 -5.49 -7.98
C LYS A 11 4.95 -5.09 -7.34
N PHE A 12 4.52 -5.79 -6.28
CA PHE A 12 3.18 -5.68 -5.71
C PHE A 12 3.24 -5.59 -4.18
N PHE A 13 3.71 -4.45 -3.70
CA PHE A 13 3.79 -4.13 -2.28
C PHE A 13 3.30 -2.70 -2.04
N ALA A 14 3.05 -2.37 -0.77
CA ALA A 14 2.54 -1.07 -0.38
C ALA A 14 3.05 -0.61 0.99
N ALA A 15 3.01 0.70 1.19
CA ALA A 15 3.04 1.36 2.48
C ALA A 15 1.62 1.81 2.87
N LEU A 16 1.17 1.43 4.08
CA LEU A 16 -0.14 1.84 4.58
C LEU A 16 -0.02 3.16 5.36
N ASN A 17 -1.03 4.04 5.27
CA ASN A 17 -1.07 5.26 6.09
C ASN A 17 -0.92 4.97 7.58
N TYR A 18 -0.29 5.91 8.30
CA TYR A 18 0.05 5.73 9.72
C TYR A 18 -1.17 5.47 10.63
N ILE A 19 -2.34 6.02 10.28
CA ILE A 19 -3.56 5.89 11.07
C ILE A 19 -4.04 4.44 11.06
N GLN A 20 -4.16 3.82 9.88
CA GLN A 20 -4.61 2.43 9.74
C GLN A 20 -3.48 1.42 9.98
N TYR A 21 -2.22 1.84 9.82
CA TYR A 21 -1.07 1.04 10.24
C TYR A 21 -1.04 0.87 11.77
N GLY A 22 -1.49 1.88 12.51
CA GLY A 22 -1.52 1.91 13.97
C GLY A 22 -0.19 2.34 14.61
N GLU A 23 -0.23 2.54 15.92
CA GLU A 23 0.93 2.93 16.72
C GLU A 23 1.42 1.75 17.57
N TYR A 24 2.70 1.43 17.42
CA TYR A 24 3.36 0.31 18.10
C TYR A 24 4.75 0.76 18.57
N PRO A 25 5.18 0.37 19.79
CA PRO A 25 6.55 0.65 20.26
C PRO A 25 7.61 0.07 19.31
N ASN A 26 7.36 -1.13 18.77
CA ASN A 26 8.11 -1.68 17.65
C ASN A 26 7.17 -1.73 16.43
N PRO A 27 7.41 -0.93 15.38
CA PRO A 27 6.54 -0.88 14.21
C PRO A 27 6.43 -2.24 13.49
N ASN A 28 7.44 -3.10 13.60
CA ASN A 28 7.45 -4.44 13.01
C ASN A 28 6.28 -5.33 13.51
N ASN A 29 5.72 -5.00 14.68
CA ASN A 29 4.65 -5.75 15.32
C ASN A 29 3.25 -5.29 14.90
N SER A 30 3.14 -4.38 13.93
CA SER A 30 1.83 -3.95 13.44
C SER A 30 1.05 -5.13 12.86
N VAL A 31 -0.23 -5.24 13.25
CA VAL A 31 -1.12 -6.32 12.79
C VAL A 31 -1.42 -6.26 11.30
N VAL A 32 -1.05 -5.19 10.60
CA VAL A 32 -1.20 -5.07 9.14
C VAL A 32 0.02 -5.55 8.36
N CYS A 33 1.17 -5.75 9.01
CA CYS A 33 2.37 -6.22 8.33
C CYS A 33 2.16 -7.61 7.71
N GLY A 34 2.52 -7.75 6.44
CA GLY A 34 2.35 -8.98 5.66
C GLY A 34 0.91 -9.28 5.24
N LYS A 35 -0.06 -8.42 5.58
CA LYS A 35 -1.42 -8.52 5.03
C LYS A 35 -1.46 -7.96 3.62
N CYS A 36 -2.44 -8.41 2.85
CA CYS A 36 -2.68 -7.91 1.51
C CYS A 36 -3.95 -7.06 1.44
N VAL A 37 -3.93 -6.03 0.61
CA VAL A 37 -5.10 -5.22 0.25
C VAL A 37 -5.35 -5.30 -1.24
N LYS A 38 -6.62 -5.29 -1.65
CA LYS A 38 -7.01 -5.36 -3.06
C LYS A 38 -7.52 -4.00 -3.51
N LEU A 39 -6.73 -3.27 -4.30
CA LEU A 39 -7.15 -2.01 -4.89
C LEU A 39 -7.93 -2.26 -6.18
N ILE A 40 -9.05 -1.57 -6.35
CA ILE A 40 -9.94 -1.70 -7.51
C ILE A 40 -10.16 -0.34 -8.15
N ASN A 41 -9.91 -0.27 -9.46
CA ASN A 41 -10.18 0.88 -10.32
C ASN A 41 -10.96 0.44 -11.57
N GLY A 42 -12.26 0.71 -11.61
CA GLY A 42 -13.13 0.23 -12.68
C GLY A 42 -13.11 -1.30 -12.78
N SER A 43 -12.70 -1.82 -13.94
CA SER A 43 -12.53 -3.27 -14.18
C SER A 43 -11.15 -3.81 -13.80
N LYS A 44 -10.19 -2.94 -13.46
CA LYS A 44 -8.84 -3.33 -13.06
C LYS A 44 -8.73 -3.51 -11.56
N SER A 45 -7.90 -4.44 -11.12
CA SER A 45 -7.55 -4.57 -9.71
C SER A 45 -6.15 -5.12 -9.52
N VAL A 46 -5.52 -4.74 -8.43
CA VAL A 46 -4.22 -5.27 -7.99
C VAL A 46 -4.30 -5.66 -6.53
N VAL A 47 -3.54 -6.69 -6.14
CA VAL A 47 -3.38 -7.08 -4.74
C VAL A 47 -1.95 -6.76 -4.35
N VAL A 48 -1.77 -6.02 -3.26
CA VAL A 48 -0.45 -5.57 -2.79
C VAL A 48 -0.25 -5.96 -1.33
N GLU A 49 0.96 -6.40 -0.99
CA GLU A 49 1.36 -6.75 0.38
C GLU A 49 1.82 -5.49 1.15
N ILE A 50 1.29 -5.29 2.35
CA ILE A 50 1.71 -4.19 3.23
C ILE A 50 3.03 -4.58 3.89
N VAL A 51 4.09 -3.87 3.53
CA VAL A 51 5.45 -4.08 4.05
C VAL A 51 6.04 -2.82 4.70
N ASP A 52 5.30 -1.72 4.66
CA ASP A 52 5.78 -0.43 5.14
C ASP A 52 4.64 0.45 5.70
N LYS A 53 5.03 1.55 6.35
CA LYS A 53 4.17 2.60 6.87
C LYS A 53 4.47 3.90 6.13
N CYS A 54 3.44 4.59 5.65
CA CYS A 54 3.54 5.95 5.15
C CYS A 54 3.19 6.96 6.27
N PRO A 55 4.16 7.66 6.87
CA PRO A 55 3.94 8.54 8.02
C PRO A 55 3.20 9.84 7.67
N VAL A 56 3.19 10.24 6.40
CA VAL A 56 2.58 11.48 5.90
C VAL A 56 1.25 11.26 5.19
N CYS A 57 0.87 10.00 4.97
CA CYS A 57 -0.34 9.64 4.27
C CYS A 57 -1.57 9.79 5.17
N LYS A 58 -2.66 10.28 4.60
CA LYS A 58 -3.95 10.46 5.29
C LYS A 58 -4.64 9.10 5.46
N SER A 59 -5.63 9.05 6.35
CA SER A 59 -6.48 7.87 6.48
C SER A 59 -7.11 7.51 5.13
N GLY A 60 -7.11 6.22 4.77
CA GLY A 60 -7.58 5.75 3.48
C GLY A 60 -6.51 5.72 2.37
N ASP A 61 -5.34 6.31 2.57
CA ASP A 61 -4.27 6.25 1.57
C ASP A 61 -3.51 4.92 1.63
N VAL A 62 -3.18 4.39 0.45
CA VAL A 62 -2.26 3.27 0.25
C VAL A 62 -1.25 3.68 -0.80
N ASP A 63 0.04 3.70 -0.42
CA ASP A 63 1.13 4.04 -1.33
C ASP A 63 1.72 2.75 -1.91
N ILE A 64 1.44 2.48 -3.18
CA ILE A 64 1.75 1.20 -3.84
C ILE A 64 2.98 1.30 -4.71
N ALA A 65 3.67 0.17 -4.90
CA ALA A 65 4.83 0.09 -5.79
C ALA A 65 4.51 0.64 -7.21
N PRO A 66 5.47 1.31 -7.89
CA PRO A 66 5.23 1.90 -9.21
C PRO A 66 4.70 0.92 -10.25
N TYR A 67 5.13 -0.35 -10.19
CA TYR A 67 4.62 -1.39 -11.08
C TYR A 67 3.12 -1.65 -10.84
N ALA A 68 2.72 -1.91 -9.59
CA ALA A 68 1.31 -2.09 -9.23
C ALA A 68 0.45 -0.88 -9.59
N PHE A 69 0.99 0.33 -9.42
CA PHE A 69 0.33 1.56 -9.83
C PHE A 69 0.09 1.60 -11.35
N LYS A 70 1.12 1.30 -12.15
CA LYS A 70 1.01 1.25 -13.60
C LYS A 70 0.06 0.16 -14.09
N GLU A 71 0.00 -1.00 -13.43
CA GLU A 71 -0.99 -2.04 -13.74
C GLU A 71 -2.43 -1.51 -13.52
N LEU A 72 -2.66 -0.80 -12.41
CA LEU A 72 -3.98 -0.30 -12.04
C LEU A 72 -4.43 0.91 -12.88
N PHE A 73 -3.51 1.81 -13.24
CA PHE A 73 -3.82 3.10 -13.88
C PHE A 73 -3.31 3.25 -15.33
N GLY A 74 -2.42 2.38 -15.79
CA GLY A 74 -1.81 2.41 -17.12
C GLY A 74 -0.60 3.34 -17.27
N SER A 75 -0.45 4.33 -16.39
CA SER A 75 0.68 5.27 -16.34
C SER A 75 0.98 5.69 -14.90
N LEU A 76 2.16 6.25 -14.65
CA LEU A 76 2.53 6.93 -13.40
C LEU A 76 2.15 8.42 -13.40
N ASP A 77 1.81 9.00 -14.57
CA ASP A 77 1.62 10.45 -14.74
C ASP A 77 0.46 11.02 -13.93
N VAL A 78 -0.55 10.20 -13.64
CA VAL A 78 -1.70 10.58 -12.82
C VAL A 78 -1.35 10.75 -11.35
N GLY A 79 -0.20 10.21 -10.90
CA GLY A 79 0.33 10.40 -9.55
C GLY A 79 -0.59 9.88 -8.45
N ARG A 80 -1.28 10.78 -7.74
CA ARG A 80 -2.17 10.43 -6.62
C ARG A 80 -3.62 10.47 -7.07
N VAL A 81 -4.32 9.35 -6.95
CA VAL A 81 -5.71 9.21 -7.41
C VAL A 81 -6.65 9.04 -6.20
N PRO A 82 -7.64 9.94 -6.01
CA PRO A 82 -8.65 9.79 -4.96
C PRO A 82 -9.74 8.77 -5.35
N GLU A 83 -10.61 8.42 -4.40
CA GLU A 83 -11.84 7.62 -4.61
C GLU A 83 -11.64 6.16 -5.09
N ILE A 84 -10.47 5.58 -4.82
CA ILE A 84 -10.19 4.15 -5.07
C ILE A 84 -10.75 3.29 -3.95
N LYS A 85 -11.34 2.14 -4.32
CA LYS A 85 -11.83 1.14 -3.37
C LYS A 85 -10.72 0.16 -3.03
N TRP A 86 -10.49 -0.11 -1.75
CA TRP A 86 -9.55 -1.12 -1.28
C TRP A 86 -9.91 -1.67 0.10
#